data_AF-A0A945CGK6-F1
#
_entry.id   AF-A0A945CGK6-F1
#
_cell.length_a   1.000
_cell.length_b   1.000
_cell.length_c   1.000
_cell.angle_alpha   90.00
_cell.angle_beta   90.00
_cell.angle_gamma   90.00
#
_symmetry.space_group_name_H-M   'P 1'
#
loop_
_entity.id
_entity.type
_entity.pdbx_description
1 polymer ?
#
loop_
_entity_poly.entity_id
_entity_poly.type
_entity_poly.pdbx_seq_one_letter_code
_entity_poly.pdbx_strand_id
1 'polypeptide(L)' 'MIRLKPEVATLLEERAQALAVSLEELANTILAESLSVPTDEEFERSADRVLSRYEDLYRRLA' A
#
# COMPACT_ATOMS: atom_id res chain seq x y z
N MET A 1 5.73 -7.91 -24.45
CA MET A 1 5.03 -6.61 -24.52
C MET A 1 3.63 -6.81 -23.94
N ILE A 2 3.37 -6.32 -22.74
CA ILE A 2 2.07 -6.48 -22.08
C ILE A 2 1.09 -5.53 -22.76
N ARG A 3 0.00 -6.05 -23.33
CA ARG A 3 -1.07 -5.22 -23.90
C ARG A 3 -2.10 -4.93 -22.82
N LEU A 4 -2.05 -3.71 -22.28
CA LEU A 4 -3.09 -3.20 -21.40
C LEU A 4 -4.32 -2.80 -22.22
N LYS A 5 -5.49 -2.89 -21.59
CA LYS A 5 -6.69 -2.24 -22.15
C LYS A 5 -6.46 -0.72 -22.16
N PRO A 6 -6.93 0.02 -23.16
CA PRO A 6 -6.71 1.47 -23.26
C PRO A 6 -7.14 2.23 -22.01
N GLU A 7 -8.31 1.87 -21.46
CA GLU A 7 -8.87 2.46 -20.23
C GLU A 7 -7.93 2.30 -19.02
N VAL A 8 -7.25 1.16 -18.92
CA VAL A 8 -6.33 0.86 -17.82
C VAL A 8 -5.03 1.63 -17.98
N ALA A 9 -4.56 1.81 -19.22
CA ALA A 9 -3.38 2.62 -19.50
C ALA A 9 -3.62 4.09 -19.12
N THR A 10 -4.76 4.66 -19.50
CA THR A 10 -5.13 6.03 -19.13
C THR A 10 -5.19 6.21 -17.61
N LEU A 11 -5.82 5.26 -16.90
CA LEU A 11 -5.91 5.33 -15.44
C LEU A 11 -4.52 5.30 -14.76
N LEU A 12 -3.60 4.48 -15.26
CA LEU A 12 -2.24 4.39 -14.72
C LEU A 12 -1.43 5.66 -14.99
N GLU A 13 -1.60 6.27 -16.17
CA GLU A 13 -0.97 7.55 -16.52
C GLU A 13 -1.47 8.68 -15.61
N GLU A 14 -2.78 8.79 -15.41
CA GLU A 14 -3.39 9.77 -14.49
C GLU A 14 -2.87 9.58 -13.07
N ARG A 15 -2.73 8.33 -12.62
CA ARG A 15 -2.24 8.02 -11.27
C ARG A 15 -0.76 8.35 -11.10
N ALA A 16 0.07 8.08 -12.11
CA ALA A 16 1.48 8.43 -12.12
C ALA A 16 1.65 9.96 -12.06
N GLN A 17 0.86 10.69 -12.84
CA GLN A 17 0.87 12.15 -12.84
C GLN A 17 0.43 12.74 -11.50
N ALA A 18 -0.63 12.20 -10.88
CA ALA A 18 -1.10 12.65 -9.57
C ALA A 18 -0.07 12.45 -8.45
N LEU A 19 0.78 11.42 -8.59
CA LEU A 19 1.85 11.09 -7.65
C LEU A 19 3.19 11.74 -8.02
N ALA A 20 3.26 12.47 -9.14
CA ALA A 20 4.48 13.07 -9.67
C ALA A 20 5.63 12.07 -9.87
N VAL A 21 5.29 10.83 -10.25
CA VAL A 21 6.25 9.76 -10.56
C VAL A 21 6.11 9.34 -12.02
N SER A 22 7.13 8.67 -12.56
CA SER A 22 7.03 8.05 -13.87
C SER A 22 6.10 6.84 -13.86
N LEU A 23 5.55 6.49 -15.02
CA LEU A 23 4.74 5.29 -15.18
C LEU A 23 5.53 4.01 -14.85
N GLU A 24 6.84 4.01 -15.14
CA GLU A 24 7.74 2.91 -14.84
C GLU A 24 7.96 2.75 -13.33
N GLU A 25 8.18 3.85 -12.59
CA GLU A 25 8.29 3.83 -11.13
C GLU A 25 6.98 3.37 -10.48
N LEU A 26 5.83 3.85 -10.98
CA LEU A 26 4.53 3.40 -10.49
C LEU A 26 4.35 1.89 -10.72
N ALA A 27 4.67 1.38 -11.91
CA ALA A 27 4.56 -0.03 -12.23
C ALA A 27 5.49 -0.88 -11.36
N ASN A 28 6.74 -0.46 -11.17
CA ASN A 28 7.70 -1.13 -10.31
C ASN A 28 7.25 -1.15 -8.85
N THR A 29 6.62 -0.07 -8.37
CA THR A 29 6.07 0.01 -7.01
C THR A 29 4.90 -0.96 -6.82
N ILE A 30 3.94 -0.97 -7.74
CA ILE A 30 2.80 -1.90 -7.71
C ILE A 30 3.26 -3.35 -7.76
N LEU A 31 4.26 -3.65 -8.59
CA LEU A 31 4.85 -4.98 -8.69
C LEU A 31 5.59 -5.34 -7.39
N ALA A 32 6.35 -4.42 -6.80
CA ALA A 32 7.03 -4.64 -5.54
C ALA A 32 6.04 -4.90 -4.39
N GLU A 33 4.93 -4.17 -4.34
CA GLU A 33 3.84 -4.40 -3.37
C GLU A 33 3.07 -5.70 -3.61
N SER A 34 2.87 -6.09 -4.87
CA SER A 34 2.14 -7.33 -5.20
C SER A 34 3.00 -8.58 -5.00
N LEU A 35 4.31 -8.45 -5.17
CA LEU A 35 5.29 -9.52 -5.01
C LEU A 35 5.90 -9.57 -3.61
N SER A 36 5.72 -8.52 -2.80
CA SER A 36 6.05 -8.61 -1.39
C SER A 36 5.12 -9.64 -0.78
N VAL A 37 5.72 -10.70 -0.22
CA VAL A 37 5.00 -11.52 0.76
C VAL A 37 4.75 -10.57 1.92
N PRO A 38 3.49 -10.28 2.31
CA PRO A 38 3.25 -9.51 3.50
C PRO A 38 3.92 -10.26 4.65
N THR A 39 5.06 -9.74 5.12
CA THR A 39 5.59 -10.16 6.40
C THR A 39 4.71 -9.46 7.41
N ASP A 40 3.66 -10.18 7.80
CA ASP A 40 2.71 -9.77 8.84
C ASP A 40 3.44 -9.18 10.05
N GLU A 41 4.69 -9.58 10.32
CA GLU A 41 5.55 -9.02 11.37
C GLU A 41 5.63 -7.48 11.44
N GLU A 42 5.68 -6.74 10.33
CA GLU A 42 5.78 -5.27 10.41
C GLU A 42 4.42 -4.61 10.70
N PHE A 43 3.35 -5.21 10.19
CA PHE A 43 1.98 -4.85 10.50
C PHE A 43 1.64 -5.19 11.96
N GLU A 44 1.91 -6.43 12.40
CA GLU A 44 1.73 -6.93 13.77
C GLU A 44 2.51 -6.08 14.78
N ARG A 45 3.80 -5.77 14.51
CA ARG A 45 4.60 -4.88 15.38
C ARG A 45 4.07 -3.45 15.44
N SER A 46 3.37 -2.99 14.40
CA SER A 46 2.75 -1.67 14.38
C SER A 46 1.40 -1.70 15.11
N ALA A 47 0.63 -2.76 14.94
CA ALA A 47 -0.61 -3.02 15.67
C ALA A 47 -0.36 -3.14 17.17
N ASP A 48 0.64 -3.92 17.61
CA ASP A 48 1.03 -4.06 19.02
C ASP A 48 1.43 -2.73 19.65
N ARG A 49 2.14 -1.86 18.91
CA ARG A 49 2.51 -0.52 19.37
C ARG A 49 1.30 0.39 19.54
N VAL A 50 0.31 0.29 18.67
CA VAL A 50 -0.94 1.06 18.79
C VAL A 50 -1.78 0.53 19.93
N LEU A 51 -1.97 -0.79 20.03
CA LEU A 51 -2.77 -1.43 21.07
C LEU A 51 -2.18 -1.18 22.47
N SER A 52 -0.87 -1.32 22.66
CA SER A 52 -0.20 -1.01 23.94
C SER A 52 -0.31 0.47 24.32
N ARG A 53 -0.23 1.38 23.34
CA ARG A 53 -0.36 2.83 23.60
C ARG A 53 -1.77 3.24 24.05
N TYR A 54 -2.79 2.51 23.61
CA TYR A 54 -4.19 2.82 23.90
C TYR A 54 -4.86 1.77 24.79
N GLU A 55 -4.08 0.90 25.44
CA GLU A 55 -4.58 -0.22 26.23
C GLU A 55 -5.55 0.23 27.33
N ASP A 56 -5.22 1.31 28.04
CA ASP A 56 -6.10 1.90 29.07
C ASP A 56 -7.36 2.55 28.50
N LEU A 57 -7.32 3.02 27.25
CA LEU A 57 -8.49 3.57 26.56
C LEU A 57 -9.46 2.45 26.17
N TYR A 58 -8.94 1.36 25.61
CA TYR A 58 -9.72 0.18 25.26
C TYR A 58 -10.28 -0.55 26.49
N ARG A 59 -9.51 -0.63 27.59
CA ARG A 59 -9.94 -1.25 28.85
C ARG A 59 -11.09 -0.50 29.52
N ARG A 60 -11.26 0.80 29.25
CA ARG A 60 -12.37 1.62 29.78
C ARG A 60 -13.62 1.61 28.89
N LEU A 61 -13.51 1.10 27.67
CA LEU A 61 -14.61 0.97 26.71
C LEU A 61 -15.27 -0.43 26.74
N ALA A 62 -14.64 -1.41 27.40
CA ALA A 62 -15.19 -2.73 27.69
C ALA A 62 -15.89 -2.74 29.06
#